data_AF-A0A4Z0QES0-F1
#
_entry.id   AF-A0A4Z0QES0-F1
#
_cell.length_a   1.000
_cell.length_b   1.000
_cell.length_c   1.000
_cell.angle_alpha   90.00
_cell.angle_beta   90.00
_cell.angle_gamma   90.00
#
_symmetry.space_group_name_H-M   'P 1'
#
loop_
_entity.id
_entity.type
_entity.pdbx_description
1 polymer ?
#
loop_
_entity_poly.entity_id
_entity_poly.type
_entity_poly.pdbx_seq_one_letter_code
_entity_poly.pdbx_strand_id
1 'polypeptide(L)'
;SRDCTGKRGKDVTIKVPVGTRVIDQGTGDTMGDMTKHGQRLLVAKGGWHGLGNTRFKSSVNRTPRQKTNGTPGDKRDLLLALLLLADFGWLGRPGPFNT
;
A
#
# COMPACT_ATOMS: atom_id res chain seq x y z
N SER A 1 12.17 16.18 30.87
CA SER A 1 12.48 15.11 29.89
C SER A 1 11.51 15.27 28.73
N ARG A 2 12.00 15.32 27.49
CA ARG A 2 11.21 15.64 26.29
C ARG A 2 10.19 14.52 26.02
N ASP A 3 8.92 14.89 25.84
CA ASP A 3 7.85 14.04 25.31
C ASP A 3 8.18 13.64 23.87
N CYS A 4 9.08 12.67 23.69
CA CYS A 4 9.42 12.13 22.38
C CYS A 4 8.33 11.14 21.95
N THR A 5 7.35 11.62 21.20
CA THR A 5 6.42 10.74 20.48
C THR A 5 7.18 9.93 19.44
N GLY A 6 6.94 8.62 19.39
CA GLY A 6 7.57 7.73 18.41
C GLY A 6 7.22 8.15 16.98
N LYS A 7 8.21 8.09 16.07
CA LYS A 7 8.00 8.44 14.66
C LYS A 7 6.94 7.55 14.03
N ARG A 8 6.01 8.14 13.26
CA ARG A 8 5.07 7.40 12.42
C ARG A 8 5.86 6.59 11.38
N GLY A 9 5.44 5.34 11.15
CA GLY A 9 5.99 4.53 10.06
C GLY A 9 5.80 5.25 8.72
N LYS A 10 6.80 5.16 7.83
CA LYS A 10 6.70 5.77 6.50
C LYS A 10 5.68 5.01 5.67
N ASP A 11 4.80 5.75 4.99
CA ASP A 11 3.88 5.17 4.02
C ASP A 11 4.68 4.71 2.79
N VAL A 12 4.39 3.52 2.26
CA VAL A 12 5.02 2.96 1.06
C VAL A 12 4.03 3.06 -0.10
N THR A 13 4.45 3.64 -1.21
CA THR A 13 3.62 3.73 -2.43
C THR A 13 4.32 2.96 -3.55
N ILE A 14 3.62 2.00 -4.14
CA ILE A 14 4.10 1.22 -5.28
C ILE A 14 3.45 1.80 -6.54
N LYS A 15 4.26 2.19 -7.51
CA LYS A 15 3.77 2.67 -8.81
C LYS A 15 3.54 1.47 -9.71
N VAL A 16 2.37 1.41 -10.34
CA VAL A 16 1.99 0.36 -11.29
C VAL A 16 1.48 0.98 -12.58
N PRO A 17 1.57 0.28 -13.72
CA PRO A 17 0.97 0.73 -14.97
C PRO A 17 -0.56 0.85 -14.86
N VAL A 18 -1.14 1.69 -15.72
CA VAL A 18 -2.59 1.69 -15.94
C VAL A 18 -3.02 0.35 -16.54
N GLY A 19 -4.18 -0.16 -16.12
CA GLY A 19 -4.64 -1.52 -16.46
C GLY A 19 -4.15 -2.60 -15.50
N THR A 20 -3.53 -2.27 -14.37
CA THR A 20 -3.16 -3.26 -13.35
C THR A 20 -4.35 -3.62 -12.46
N ARG A 21 -4.69 -4.90 -12.39
CA ARG A 21 -5.67 -5.47 -11.45
C ARG A 21 -4.97 -5.90 -10.16
N VAL A 22 -5.52 -5.48 -9.02
CA VAL A 22 -5.00 -5.81 -7.69
C VAL A 22 -5.88 -6.86 -7.04
N ILE A 23 -5.29 -8.01 -6.70
CA ILE A 23 -5.98 -9.16 -6.09
C ILE A 23 -5.28 -9.51 -4.77
N ASP A 24 -6.05 -9.77 -3.72
CA ASP A 24 -5.50 -10.30 -2.47
C ASP A 24 -5.23 -11.81 -2.63
N GLN A 25 -3.99 -12.26 -2.47
CA GLN A 25 -3.67 -13.69 -2.53
C GLN A 25 -4.23 -14.46 -1.34
N GLY A 26 -4.44 -13.81 -0.19
CA GLY A 26 -4.95 -14.45 1.00
C GLY A 26 -6.41 -14.85 0.88
N THR A 27 -7.24 -13.98 0.32
CA THR A 27 -8.69 -14.22 0.16
C THR A 27 -9.11 -14.55 -1.27
N GLY A 28 -8.30 -14.23 -2.28
CA GLY A 28 -8.66 -14.32 -3.69
C GLY A 28 -9.54 -13.17 -4.17
N ASP A 29 -9.81 -12.18 -3.32
CA ASP A 29 -10.70 -11.07 -3.66
C ASP A 29 -9.99 -10.02 -4.52
N THR A 30 -10.69 -9.53 -5.55
CA THR A 30 -10.20 -8.41 -6.34
C THR A 30 -10.46 -7.11 -5.58
N MET A 31 -9.38 -6.48 -5.08
CA MET A 31 -9.43 -5.21 -4.36
C MET A 31 -9.83 -4.05 -5.27
N GLY A 32 -9.43 -4.12 -6.55
CA GLY A 32 -9.80 -3.14 -7.56
C GLY A 32 -8.82 -3.07 -8.72
N ASP A 33 -9.24 -2.31 -9.73
CA ASP A 33 -8.51 -2.13 -10.99
C ASP A 33 -7.99 -0.69 -11.11
N MET A 34 -6.72 -0.57 -11.51
CA MET A 34 -6.04 0.70 -11.74
C MET A 34 -6.35 1.20 -13.15
N THR A 35 -7.54 1.76 -13.36
CA THR A 35 -8.01 2.17 -14.69
C THR A 35 -7.57 3.58 -15.08
N LYS A 36 -7.28 4.44 -14.11
CA LYS A 36 -6.91 5.86 -14.33
C LYS A 36 -5.50 6.16 -13.85
N HIS A 37 -4.80 7.03 -14.59
CA HIS A 37 -3.51 7.54 -14.17
C HIS A 37 -3.64 8.37 -12.88
N GLY A 38 -2.77 8.11 -11.90
CA GLY A 38 -2.79 8.79 -10.59
C GLY A 38 -3.83 8.25 -9.60
N GLN A 39 -4.60 7.21 -9.97
CA GLN A 39 -5.46 6.51 -9.02
C GLN A 39 -4.62 5.91 -7.89
N ARG A 40 -5.10 6.05 -6.64
CA ARG A 40 -4.45 5.48 -5.45
C ARG A 40 -5.43 4.55 -4.77
N LEU A 41 -5.04 3.30 -4.61
CA LEU A 41 -5.81 2.30 -3.87
C LEU A 41 -5.07 1.96 -2.59
N LEU A 42 -5.76 2.03 -1.45
CA LEU A 42 -5.20 1.60 -0.17
C LEU A 42 -5.38 0.08 -0.07
N VAL A 43 -4.29 -0.64 -0.30
CA VAL A 43 -4.28 -2.11 -0.36
C VAL A 43 -3.90 -2.78 0.95
N ALA A 44 -3.15 -2.08 1.81
CA ALA A 44 -2.78 -2.54 3.13
C ALA A 44 -2.80 -1.36 4.10
N LYS A 45 -3.49 -1.54 5.24
CA LYS A 45 -3.52 -0.53 6.29
C LYS A 45 -2.35 -0.77 7.25
N GLY A 46 -1.46 0.21 7.34
CA GLY A 46 -0.38 0.19 8.32
C GLY A 46 -0.91 0.12 9.76
N GLY A 47 -0.15 -0.52 10.64
CA GLY A 47 -0.49 -0.69 12.05
C GLY A 47 -0.57 0.65 12.78
N TRP A 48 -1.35 0.69 13.86
CA TRP A 48 -1.47 1.90 14.66
C TRP A 48 -0.19 2.15 15.45
N HIS A 49 0.20 3.41 15.55
CA HIS A 49 1.33 3.80 16.37
C HIS A 49 1.06 3.49 17.86
N GLY A 50 2.12 3.12 18.58
CA GLY A 50 2.04 2.94 20.03
C GLY A 50 1.66 4.24 20.75
N LEU A 51 0.96 4.13 21.87
CA LEU A 51 0.63 5.27 22.71
C LEU A 51 1.82 5.63 23.61
N GLY A 52 2.27 6.88 23.49
CA GLY A 52 3.32 7.44 24.33
C GLY A 52 2.84 7.80 25.73
N ASN A 53 3.82 7.94 26.62
CA ASN A 53 3.66 8.09 28.07
C ASN A 53 2.79 9.31 28.45
N THR A 54 2.76 10.34 27.60
CA THR A 54 2.00 11.58 27.78
C THR A 54 0.49 11.32 27.89
N ARG A 55 -0.03 10.27 27.24
CA ARG A 55 -1.46 9.90 27.30
C ARG A 55 -1.87 9.22 28.62
N PHE A 56 -0.89 8.76 29.41
CA PHE A 56 -1.10 8.11 30.71
C PHE A 56 -0.83 9.03 31.90
N LYS A 57 -0.55 10.31 31.66
CA LYS A 57 -0.32 11.30 32.70
C LYS A 57 -1.67 11.72 33.31
N SER A 58 -1.92 11.33 34.55
CA SER A 58 -3.03 11.82 35.38
C SER A 58 -2.49 12.56 36.60
N SER A 59 -3.33 13.34 37.29
CA SER A 59 -2.94 14.09 38.51
C SER A 59 -2.28 13.19 39.58
N VAL A 60 -2.65 11.91 39.61
CA VAL A 60 -2.14 10.89 40.54
C VAL A 60 -0.86 10.22 40.04
N ASN A 61 -0.61 10.20 38.72
CA ASN A 61 0.51 9.47 38.11
C ASN A 61 1.43 10.44 37.35
N ARG A 62 2.22 11.22 38.10
CA ARG A 62 3.10 12.30 37.59
C ARG A 62 4.27 11.81 36.74
N THR A 63 4.70 10.55 36.88
CA THR A 63 5.80 9.94 36.13
C THR A 63 5.41 8.59 35.53
N PRO A 64 4.53 8.58 34.50
CA PRO A 64 4.14 7.35 33.83
C PRO A 64 5.33 6.78 33.03
N ARG A 65 5.77 5.56 33.37
CA ARG A 65 6.78 4.78 32.62
C ARG A 65 6.14 3.82 31.59
N GLN A 66 4.83 3.93 31.41
CA GLN A 66 4.03 3.06 30.57
C GLN A 66 4.15 3.47 29.10
N LYS A 67 4.48 2.51 28.24
CA LYS A 67 4.45 2.63 26.78
C LYS A 67 3.58 1.50 26.23
N THR A 68 2.64 1.81 25.34
CA THR A 68 1.91 0.76 24.62
C THR A 68 2.61 0.53 23.29
N ASN A 69 2.92 -0.73 22.96
CA ASN A 69 3.44 -1.05 21.64
C ASN A 69 2.36 -0.79 20.58
N GLY A 70 2.77 -0.37 19.38
CA GLY A 70 1.85 -0.22 18.25
C GLY A 70 1.23 -1.56 17.88
N THR A 71 0.05 -1.53 17.26
CA THR A 71 -0.56 -2.75 16.73
C THR A 71 0.19 -3.19 15.47
N PRO A 72 0.27 -4.51 15.20
CA PRO A 72 0.79 -4.97 13.92
C PRO A 72 -0.08 -4.39 12.79
N GLY A 73 0.57 -3.94 11.71
CA GLY A 73 -0.13 -3.55 10.50
C GLY A 73 -0.65 -4.75 9.74
N ASP A 74 -1.65 -4.52 8.91
CA ASP A 74 -2.14 -5.55 8.00
C ASP A 74 -0.99 -6.01 7.11
N LYS A 75 -0.67 -7.29 7.18
CA LYS A 75 0.20 -7.97 6.22
C LYS A 75 -0.70 -8.67 5.22
N ARG A 76 -0.59 -8.30 3.95
CA ARG A 76 -1.37 -8.89 2.86
C ARG A 76 -0.44 -9.15 1.69
N ASP A 77 -0.60 -10.31 1.10
CA ASP A 77 0.07 -10.67 -0.13
C ASP A 77 -0.82 -10.26 -1.30
N LEU A 78 -0.29 -9.46 -2.21
CA LEU A 78 -1.05 -8.88 -3.31
C LEU A 78 -0.52 -9.41 -4.63
N LEU A 79 -1.42 -9.93 -5.47
CA LEU A 79 -1.16 -10.29 -6.85
C LEU A 79 -1.53 -9.10 -7.74
N LEU A 80 -0.55 -8.60 -8.48
CA LEU A 80 -0.71 -7.52 -9.44
C LEU A 80 -0.68 -8.12 -10.85
N ALA A 81 -1.85 -8.16 -11.51
CA ALA A 81 -1.98 -8.66 -12.86
C ALA A 81 -2.16 -7.50 -13.84
N LEU A 82 -1.23 -7.33 -14.78
CA LEU A 82 -1.38 -6.34 -15.84
C LEU A 82 -2.33 -6.88 -16.90
N LEU A 83 -3.45 -6.19 -17.14
CA LEU A 83 -4.34 -6.47 -18.27
C LEU A 83 -3.65 -5.97 -19.53
N LEU A 84 -2.92 -6.88 -20.19
CA LEU A 84 -2.19 -6.59 -21.41
C LEU A 84 -3.19 -6.47 -22.58
N LEU A 85 -3.60 -5.25 -22.90
CA LEU A 85 -4.16 -4.94 -24.22
C LEU A 85 -2.99 -4.70 -25.17
N ALA A 86 -2.33 -5.80 -25.55
CA ALA A 86 -1.39 -5.90 -26.67
C ALA A 86 -0.69 -4.59 -27.09
N ASP A 87 0.36 -4.17 -26.36
CA ASP A 87 1.26 -3.11 -26.82
C ASP A 87 2.06 -3.52 -28.08
N PHE A 88 2.00 -4.80 -28.46
CA PHE A 88 2.56 -5.32 -29.71
C PHE A 88 1.48 -5.96 -30.58
N GLY A 89 0.63 -5.12 -31.17
CA GLY A 89 -0.10 -5.46 -32.39
C GLY A 89 0.82 -5.29 -33.59
N TRP A 90 1.26 -6.41 -34.18
CA TRP A 90 2.07 -6.42 -35.40
C TRP A 90 1.33 -5.72 -36.55
N LEU A 91 1.74 -4.49 -36.93
CA LEU A 91 1.33 -3.83 -38.16
C LEU A 91 2.45 -3.92 -39.21
N GLY A 92 2.88 -5.14 -39.51
CA GLY A 92 3.57 -5.45 -40.75
C GLY A 92 2.54 -5.53 -41.87
N ARG A 93 2.39 -4.45 -42.63
CA ARG A 93 1.63 -4.40 -43.88
C ARG A 93 2.00 -5.62 -44.77
N PRO A 94 1.06 -6.47 -45.22
CA PRO A 94 1.36 -7.44 -46.25
C PRO A 94 1.55 -6.66 -47.56
N GLY A 95 2.81 -6.45 -47.94
CA GLY A 95 3.19 -5.93 -49.26
C GLY A 95 3.95 -7.02 -50.02
N PRO A 96 3.62 -7.32 -51.28
CA PRO A 96 4.34 -8.31 -52.06
C PRO A 96 5.75 -7.79 -52.36
N PHE A 97 6.76 -8.44 -51.77
CA PHE A 97 8.16 -8.27 -52.15
C PHE A 97 8.39 -9.03 -53.47
N ASN A 98 7.93 -8.45 -54.58
CA ASN A 98 8.29 -8.89 -55.92
C ASN A 98 8.32 -7.70 -56.88
N THR A 99 9.50 -7.12 -57.09
CA THR A 99 10.00 -6.55 -58.36
C THR A 99 11.46 -6.14 -58.20
#